data_AF-A0AB39P0G4-F1
#
_entry.id   AF-A0AB39P0G4-F1
#
_cell.length_a   1.000
_cell.length_b   1.000
_cell.length_c   1.000
_cell.angle_alpha   90.00
_cell.angle_beta   90.00
_cell.angle_gamma   90.00
#
_symmetry.space_group_name_H-M   'P 1'
#
loop_
_entity.id
_entity.type
_entity.pdbx_description
1 polymer ?
#
loop_
_entity_poly.entity_id
_entity_poly.type
_entity_poly.pdbx_seq_one_letter_code
_entity_poly.pdbx_strand_id
1 'polypeptide(L)' 'MDEYEEIDLGAVDFAPMTDTVERLALLSLDEAHDLLRLLLTVARDGGSMSAEADRLAREIAARVPSEN' A
#
# COMPACT_ATOMS: atom_id res chain seq x y z
N MET A 1 16.61 -33.60 1.00
CA MET A 1 15.68 -33.46 2.13
C MET A 1 15.68 -31.98 2.43
N ASP A 2 14.59 -31.33 2.05
CA ASP A 2 14.38 -29.89 2.22
C ASP A 2 14.30 -29.56 3.70
N GLU A 3 15.16 -28.67 4.17
CA GLU A 3 14.93 -27.95 5.41
C GLU A 3 14.91 -26.46 5.04
N TYR A 4 13.68 -25.97 4.87
CA TYR A 4 13.37 -24.56 4.83
C TYR A 4 13.95 -23.94 6.11
N GLU A 5 14.97 -23.10 5.96
CA GLU A 5 15.47 -22.26 7.04
C GLU A 5 14.28 -21.51 7.63
N GLU A 6 13.90 -21.89 8.85
CA GLU A 6 12.93 -21.20 9.66
C GLU A 6 13.49 -19.80 9.89
N ILE A 7 12.99 -18.83 9.12
CA ILE A 7 13.33 -17.42 9.30
C ILE A 7 12.86 -17.07 10.72
N ASP A 8 13.81 -16.98 11.65
CA ASP A 8 13.56 -16.52 13.01
C ASP A 8 13.12 -15.05 12.96
N LEU A 9 11.80 -14.87 12.96
CA LEU A 9 11.14 -13.57 12.98
C LEU A 9 11.42 -12.80 14.28
N GLY A 10 12.14 -13.39 15.25
CA GLY A 10 12.59 -12.75 16.47
C GLY A 10 13.72 -11.73 16.29
N ALA A 11 14.38 -11.69 15.13
CA ALA A 11 15.50 -10.78 14.84
C ALA A 11 15.13 -9.58 13.95
N VAL A 12 13.85 -9.36 13.64
CA VAL A 12 13.43 -8.11 13.00
C VAL A 12 13.25 -7.06 14.09
N ASP A 13 14.36 -6.40 14.44
CA ASP A 13 14.32 -5.12 15.13
C ASP A 13 13.62 -4.11 14.21
N PHE A 14 12.29 -4.06 14.30
CA PHE A 14 11.49 -3.00 13.68
C PHE A 14 11.85 -1.70 14.39
N ALA A 15 12.96 -1.10 13.96
CA ALA A 15 13.40 0.19 14.43
C ALA A 15 12.20 1.16 14.35
N PRO A 16 11.82 1.84 15.45
CA PRO A 16 10.76 2.82 15.39
C PRO A 16 11.25 3.94 14.47
N MET A 17 10.65 4.03 13.28
CA MET A 17 10.92 5.10 12.32
C MET A 17 10.55 6.42 13.00
N THR A 18 11.56 7.04 13.60
CA THR A 18 11.44 8.31 14.29
C THR A 18 11.80 9.38 13.28
N ASP A 19 10.86 9.70 12.40
CA ASP A 19 10.84 10.99 11.74
C ASP A 19 9.41 11.42 11.50
N THR A 20 9.04 12.46 12.23
CA THR A 20 7.80 13.25 12.17
C THR A 20 7.70 13.99 10.84
N VAL A 21 7.57 13.27 9.73
CA VAL A 21 6.66 13.70 8.67
C VAL A 21 5.34 13.07 9.10
N GLU A 22 4.32 13.88 9.41
CA GLU A 22 2.98 13.39 9.80
C GLU A 22 2.67 12.11 9.03
N ARG A 23 2.77 10.95 9.71
CA ARG A 23 2.39 9.69 9.09
C ARG A 23 0.94 9.89 8.73
N LEU A 24 0.63 9.92 7.43
CA LEU A 24 -0.74 9.91 6.94
C LEU A 24 -1.49 8.90 7.80
N ALA A 25 -2.62 9.35 8.38
CA ALA A 25 -3.44 8.48 9.20
C ALA A 25 -3.63 7.16 8.44
N LEU A 26 -3.37 6.05 9.13
CA LEU A 26 -3.51 4.73 8.51
C LEU A 26 -4.96 4.63 8.01
N LEU A 27 -5.12 4.47 6.69
CA LEU A 27 -6.42 4.20 6.10
C LEU A 27 -6.93 2.88 6.66
N SER A 28 -8.22 2.83 7.01
CA SER A 28 -8.92 1.57 7.17
C SER A 28 -8.92 0.80 5.85
N LEU A 29 -9.20 -0.51 5.91
CA LEU A 29 -9.24 -1.35 4.71
C LEU A 29 -10.24 -0.80 3.68
N ASP A 30 -11.44 -0.44 4.15
CA ASP A 30 -12.50 0.12 3.32
C ASP A 30 -12.07 1.46 2.69
N GLU A 31 -11.46 2.36 3.47
CA GLU A 31 -10.94 3.64 2.95
C GLU A 31 -9.85 3.43 1.91
N ALA A 32 -9.01 2.40 2.07
CA ALA A 32 -7.96 2.08 1.12
C ALA A 32 -8.54 1.51 -0.20
N HIS A 33 -9.60 0.69 -0.13
CA HIS A 33 -10.33 0.21 -1.31
C HIS A 33 -11.05 1.35 -2.03
N ASP A 34 -11.69 2.26 -1.28
CA ASP A 34 -12.38 3.42 -1.86
C ASP A 34 -11.42 4.40 -2.53
N LEU A 35 -10.27 4.67 -1.89
CA LEU A 35 -9.21 5.47 -2.50
C LEU A 35 -8.67 4.80 -3.77
N LEU A 36 -8.47 3.48 -3.76
CA LEU A 36 -8.05 2.73 -4.94
C LEU A 36 -9.06 2.86 -6.09
N ARG A 37 -10.36 2.72 -5.80
CA ARG A 37 -11.44 2.90 -6.79
C ARG A 37 -11.43 4.30 -7.38
N LEU A 38 -11.22 5.33 -6.55
CA LEU A 38 -11.13 6.72 -6.99
C LEU A 38 -9.94 6.95 -7.93
N LEU A 39 -8.75 6.48 -7.54
CA LEU A 39 -7.54 6.62 -8.35
C LEU A 39 -7.65 5.91 -9.69
N LEU A 40 -8.20 4.70 -9.72
CA LEU A 40 -8.47 3.98 -10.97
C LEU A 40 -9.46 4.72 -11.87
N THR A 41 -10.45 5.39 -11.29
CA THR A 41 -11.41 6.21 -12.04
C THR A 41 -10.72 7.41 -12.68
N VAL A 42 -9.90 8.14 -11.91
CA VAL A 42 -9.13 9.29 -12.42
C VAL A 42 -8.10 8.87 -13.48
N ALA A 43 -7.45 7.72 -13.29
CA ALA A 43 -6.53 7.15 -14.27
C ALA A 43 -7.22 6.88 -15.61
N ARG A 44 -8.45 6.36 -15.58
CA ARG A 44 -9.25 6.06 -16.78
C ARG A 44 -9.81 7.29 -17.49
N ASP A 45 -10.08 8.36 -16.75
CA ASP A 45 -10.62 9.61 -17.30
C ASP A 45 -9.63 10.32 -18.26
N GLY A 46 -8.33 10.01 -18.16
CA GLY A 46 -7.33 10.47 -19.12
C GLY A 46 -6.92 11.95 -18.97
N GLY A 47 -7.28 12.59 -17.85
CA GLY A 47 -6.88 13.96 -17.54
C GLY A 47 -5.39 14.12 -17.18
N SER A 48 -4.97 15.34 -16.86
CA SER A 48 -3.57 15.67 -16.55
C SER A 48 -2.97 14.86 -15.39
N MET A 49 -3.81 14.36 -14.48
CA MET A 49 -3.42 13.57 -13.33
C MET A 49 -3.48 12.05 -13.58
N SER A 50 -3.90 11.60 -14.77
CA SER A 50 -4.15 10.19 -15.08
C SER A 50 -2.93 9.29 -14.85
N ALA A 51 -1.74 9.71 -15.31
CA ALA A 51 -0.52 8.93 -15.15
C ALA A 51 -0.06 8.82 -13.69
N GLU A 52 -0.23 9.89 -12.91
CA GLU A 52 0.07 9.88 -11.47
C GLU A 52 -0.95 9.04 -10.70
N ALA A 53 -2.23 9.14 -11.05
CA ALA A 53 -3.28 8.34 -10.46
C ALA A 53 -3.06 6.84 -10.72
N ASP A 54 -2.64 6.44 -11.93
CA ASP A 54 -2.31 5.04 -12.24
C ASP A 54 -1.11 4.54 -11.41
N ARG A 55 -0.04 5.35 -11.29
CA ARG A 55 1.11 5.00 -10.44
C ARG A 55 0.69 4.76 -9.00
N LEU A 56 -0.07 5.70 -8.43
CA LEU A 56 -0.54 5.62 -7.05
C LEU A 56 -1.51 4.45 -6.84
N ALA A 57 -2.39 4.17 -7.81
CA ALA A 57 -3.30 3.04 -7.74
C ALA A 57 -2.53 1.70 -7.64
N ARG A 58 -1.48 1.51 -8.43
CA ARG A 58 -0.64 0.30 -8.36
C ARG A 58 0.08 0.17 -7.02
N GLU A 59 0.62 1.28 -6.54
CA GLU A 59 1.31 1.37 -5.25
C GLU A 59 0.39 1.04 -4.07
N ILE A 60 -0.88 1.47 -4.11
CA ILE A 60 -1.87 1.17 -3.08
C ILE A 60 -2.35 -0.28 -3.24
N ALA A 61 -2.67 -0.73 -4.44
CA ALA A 61 -3.11 -2.11 -4.69
C ALA A 61 -2.10 -3.16 -4.23
N ALA A 62 -0.80 -2.86 -4.30
CA ALA A 62 0.25 -3.76 -3.79
C ALA A 62 0.27 -3.87 -2.25
N ARG A 63 -0.34 -2.92 -1.53
CA ARG A 63 -0.34 -2.82 -0.06
C ARG A 63 -1.69 -3.17 0.57
N VAL A 64 -2.76 -3.14 -0.22
CA VAL A 64 -4.13 -3.39 0.24
C VAL A 64 -4.47 -4.87 0.06
N PRO A 65 -4.87 -5.59 1.13
CA PRO A 65 -5.39 -6.95 1.01
C PRO A 65 -6.60 -7.01 0.06
N SER A 66 -6.71 -8.10 -0.70
CA SER A 66 -7.91 -8.38 -1.49
C SER A 66 -9.15 -8.43 -0.58
N GLU A 67 -10.28 -7.87 -1.04
CA GLU A 67 -11.58 -8.11 -0.39
C GLU A 67 -11.85 -9.64 -0.41
N ASN A 68 -12.18 -10.22 0.75
CA ASN A 68 -12.58 -11.63 0.90
C ASN A 68 -14.06 -11.82 0.58
#